data_AF-A0A317RAP4-F1
#
_entry.id   AF-A0A317RAP4-F1
#
_cell.length_a   1.000
_cell.length_b   1.000
_cell.length_c   1.000
_cell.angle_alpha   90.00
_cell.angle_beta   90.00
_cell.angle_gamma   90.00
#
_symmetry.space_group_name_H-M   'P 1'
#
loop_
_entity.id
_entity.type
_entity.pdbx_description
1 polymer ?
#
loop_
_entity_poly.entity_id
_entity_poly.type
_entity_poly.pdbx_seq_one_letter_code
_entity_poly.pdbx_strand_id
1 'polypeptide(L)'
;MKLFSFPAAALEKAIHKRILTLPSPHREWFAERWQQKPYKKSFVQNKAMPLVTLVAKGKTWDDETFAQGLAEWDVSFHEAEAEVLRPLIKGDGLIQLMQKNLPAERAQALLERLATRRPGSAPAAAAD
;
A
#
# COMPACT_ATOMS: atom_id res chain seq x y z
N MET A 1 -18.11 -11.88 -12.96
CA MET A 1 -17.18 -12.02 -11.81
C MET A 1 -17.38 -10.84 -10.87
N LYS A 2 -17.83 -11.05 -9.62
CA LYS A 2 -17.92 -9.96 -8.63
C LYS A 2 -16.49 -9.57 -8.25
N LEU A 3 -16.00 -8.47 -8.82
CA LEU A 3 -14.77 -7.81 -8.38
C LEU A 3 -14.89 -7.64 -6.87
N PHE A 4 -13.92 -8.16 -6.12
CA PHE A 4 -13.87 -7.92 -4.69
C PHE A 4 -13.75 -6.40 -4.51
N SER A 5 -14.81 -5.77 -4.03
CA SER A 5 -14.84 -4.33 -3.78
C SER A 5 -14.68 -4.14 -2.29
N PHE A 6 -13.43 -3.93 -1.87
CA PHE A 6 -13.18 -3.52 -0.49
C PHE A 6 -13.79 -2.12 -0.29
N PRO A 7 -14.54 -1.86 0.79
CA PRO A 7 -15.18 -0.57 0.98
C PRO A 7 -14.14 0.55 1.03
N ALA A 8 -14.18 1.48 0.06
CA ALA A 8 -13.21 2.58 -0.01
C ALA A 8 -13.18 3.41 1.28
N ALA A 9 -14.32 3.64 1.91
CA ALA A 9 -14.41 4.33 3.19
C ALA A 9 -13.70 3.59 4.33
N ALA A 10 -13.75 2.25 4.35
CA ALA A 10 -13.02 1.45 5.33
C ALA A 10 -11.51 1.54 5.09
N LEU A 11 -11.08 1.52 3.82
CA LEU A 11 -9.68 1.67 3.44
C LEU A 11 -9.13 3.05 3.81
N GLU A 12 -9.88 4.11 3.50
CA GLU A 12 -9.54 5.47 3.89
C GLU A 12 -9.39 5.63 5.40
N LYS A 13 -10.32 5.06 6.17
CA LYS A 13 -10.27 5.08 7.64
C LYS A 13 -9.05 4.32 8.17
N ALA A 14 -8.73 3.17 7.58
CA ALA A 14 -7.56 2.39 7.95
C ALA A 14 -6.25 3.14 7.66
N ILE A 15 -6.13 3.74 6.47
CA ILE A 15 -5.00 4.59 6.09
C ILE A 15 -4.89 5.77 7.06
N HIS A 16 -5.99 6.46 7.34
CA HIS A 16 -5.98 7.60 8.26
C HIS A 16 -5.45 7.23 9.64
N LYS A 17 -5.89 6.09 10.21
CA LYS A 17 -5.36 5.59 11.48
C LYS A 17 -3.86 5.30 11.41
N ARG A 18 -3.36 4.77 10.28
CA ARG A 18 -1.94 4.45 10.11
C ARG A 18 -1.05 5.69 9.99
N ILE A 19 -1.55 6.76 9.38
CA ILE A 19 -0.84 8.05 9.34
C ILE A 19 -0.50 8.50 10.76
N LEU A 20 -1.45 8.37 11.70
CA LEU A 20 -1.28 8.78 13.09
C LEU A 20 -0.18 7.99 13.83
N THR A 21 0.18 6.79 13.34
CA THR A 21 1.21 5.94 13.93
C THR A 21 2.56 6.02 13.21
N LEU A 22 2.65 6.74 12.08
CA LEU A 22 3.93 6.89 11.36
C LEU A 22 4.95 7.69 12.20
N PRO A 23 6.25 7.38 12.10
CA PRO A 23 7.29 8.24 12.65
C PRO A 23 7.40 9.56 11.86
N SER A 24 7.93 10.60 12.50
CA SER A 24 8.39 11.80 11.77
C SER A 24 9.67 11.44 10.99
N PRO A 25 9.88 11.96 9.75
CA PRO A 25 9.10 12.98 9.05
C PRO A 25 7.92 12.45 8.22
N HIS A 26 7.74 11.13 8.13
CA HIS A 26 6.72 10.51 7.26
C HIS A 26 5.29 10.90 7.61
N ARG A 27 4.99 11.02 8.91
CA ARG A 27 3.68 11.46 9.40
C ARG A 27 3.28 12.81 8.84
N GLU A 28 4.15 13.81 8.98
CA GLU A 28 3.87 15.21 8.60
C GLU A 28 3.67 15.33 7.09
N TRP A 29 4.61 14.77 6.32
CA TRP A 29 4.57 14.77 4.86
C TRP A 29 3.28 14.14 4.32
N PHE A 30 2.88 13.00 4.89
CA PHE A 30 1.70 12.28 4.45
C PHE A 30 0.42 12.95 4.94
N ALA A 31 0.37 13.45 6.18
CA ALA A 31 -0.81 14.12 6.73
C ALA A 31 -1.20 15.37 5.93
N GLU A 32 -0.22 16.21 5.57
CA GLU A 32 -0.42 17.39 4.73
C GLU A 32 -1.07 17.01 3.38
N ARG A 33 -0.53 16.00 2.70
CA ARG A 33 -1.04 15.54 1.41
C ARG A 33 -2.37 14.82 1.52
N TRP A 34 -2.60 14.09 2.61
CA TRP A 34 -3.84 13.36 2.86
C TRP A 34 -5.05 14.29 3.00
N GLN A 35 -4.85 15.53 3.45
CA GLN A 35 -5.91 16.55 3.48
C GLN A 35 -6.31 17.03 2.08
N GLN A 36 -5.42 16.89 1.09
CA GLN A 36 -5.69 17.28 -0.29
C GLN A 36 -6.58 16.22 -0.95
N LYS A 37 -7.86 16.55 -1.18
CA LYS A 37 -8.84 15.68 -1.88
C LYS A 37 -8.29 14.99 -3.14
N PRO A 38 -7.61 15.68 -4.09
CA PRO A 38 -7.10 15.02 -5.29
C PRO A 38 -6.00 13.99 -4.99
N TYR A 39 -5.09 14.30 -4.05
CA TYR A 39 -4.05 13.37 -3.62
C TYR A 39 -4.66 12.14 -2.93
N LYS A 40 -5.54 12.34 -1.94
CA LYS A 40 -6.22 11.26 -1.23
C LYS A 40 -6.94 10.32 -2.19
N LYS A 41 -7.72 10.87 -3.15
CA LYS A 41 -8.43 10.07 -4.16
C LYS A 41 -7.46 9.26 -5.01
N SER A 42 -6.42 9.89 -5.56
CA SER A 42 -5.40 9.23 -6.39
C SER A 42 -4.67 8.13 -5.62
N PHE A 43 -4.26 8.41 -4.37
CA PHE A 43 -3.59 7.45 -3.52
C PHE A 43 -4.47 6.22 -3.25
N VAL A 44 -5.74 6.43 -2.88
CA VAL A 44 -6.65 5.32 -2.62
C VAL A 44 -6.90 4.50 -3.88
N GLN A 45 -7.15 5.14 -5.02
CA GLN A 45 -7.54 4.45 -6.26
C GLN A 45 -6.37 3.74 -6.95
N ASN A 46 -5.19 4.38 -7.01
CA ASN A 46 -4.07 3.90 -7.81
C ASN A 46 -3.03 3.13 -6.99
N LYS A 47 -2.99 3.35 -5.67
CA LYS A 47 -1.98 2.74 -4.79
C LYS A 47 -2.59 1.77 -3.79
N ALA A 48 -3.48 2.26 -2.93
CA ALA A 48 -3.98 1.44 -1.82
C ALA A 48 -4.97 0.35 -2.29
N MET A 49 -5.94 0.68 -3.14
CA MET A 49 -6.96 -0.29 -3.58
C MET A 49 -6.35 -1.45 -4.40
N PRO A 50 -5.43 -1.22 -5.35
CA PRO A 50 -4.79 -2.32 -6.08
C PRO A 50 -3.97 -3.22 -5.15
N LEU A 51 -3.25 -2.66 -4.17
CA LEU A 51 -2.56 -3.44 -3.15
C LEU A 51 -3.54 -4.34 -2.38
N VAL A 52 -4.67 -3.78 -1.95
CA VAL A 52 -5.71 -4.54 -1.24
C VAL A 52 -6.25 -5.67 -2.11
N THR A 53 -6.46 -5.43 -3.42
CA THR A 53 -6.86 -6.46 -4.37
C THR A 53 -5.81 -7.56 -4.49
N LEU A 54 -4.53 -7.19 -4.67
CA LEU A 54 -3.41 -8.14 -4.78
C LEU A 54 -3.30 -9.00 -3.52
N VAL A 55 -3.44 -8.41 -2.33
CA VAL A 55 -3.46 -9.16 -1.06
C VAL A 55 -4.70 -10.06 -0.95
N ALA A 56 -5.88 -9.57 -1.33
CA ALA A 56 -7.14 -10.31 -1.22
C ALA A 56 -7.21 -11.52 -2.15
N LYS A 57 -6.77 -11.32 -3.40
CA LYS A 57 -6.93 -12.25 -4.52
C LYS A 57 -5.66 -13.04 -4.81
N GLY A 58 -4.50 -12.51 -4.45
CA GLY A 58 -3.22 -13.20 -4.55
C GLY A 58 -3.09 -14.42 -3.64
N LYS A 59 -4.13 -14.81 -2.90
CA LYS A 59 -4.20 -16.14 -2.26
C LYS A 59 -4.92 -17.21 -3.11
N THR A 60 -5.68 -16.78 -4.11
CA THR A 60 -6.47 -17.66 -5.01
C THR A 60 -5.98 -17.66 -6.44
N TRP A 61 -5.22 -16.65 -6.85
CA TRP A 61 -4.63 -16.59 -8.18
C TRP A 61 -3.49 -17.59 -8.33
N ASP A 62 -3.29 -18.10 -9.54
CA ASP A 62 -2.05 -18.74 -9.95
C ASP A 62 -0.90 -17.71 -10.04
N ASP A 63 0.32 -18.19 -10.22
CA ASP A 63 1.52 -17.35 -10.19
C ASP A 63 1.58 -16.38 -11.39
N GLU A 64 1.10 -16.80 -12.56
CA GLU A 64 1.10 -15.97 -13.77
C GLU A 64 0.14 -14.80 -13.62
N THR A 65 -1.10 -15.06 -13.18
CA THR A 65 -2.09 -14.01 -12.90
C THR A 65 -1.60 -13.03 -11.82
N PHE A 66 -0.93 -13.53 -10.79
CA PHE A 66 -0.37 -12.66 -9.75
C PHE A 66 0.77 -11.78 -10.27
N ALA A 67 1.69 -12.36 -11.04
CA ALA A 67 2.80 -11.62 -11.64
C ALA A 67 2.30 -10.54 -12.61
N GLN A 68 1.29 -10.85 -13.42
CA GLN A 68 0.65 -9.87 -14.29
C GLN A 68 -0.01 -8.75 -13.49
N GLY A 69 -0.79 -9.07 -12.45
CA GLY A 69 -1.41 -8.06 -11.60
C GLY A 69 -0.38 -7.17 -10.88
N LEU A 70 0.77 -7.72 -10.51
CA LEU A 70 1.87 -6.98 -9.91
C LEU A 70 2.55 -6.05 -10.93
N ALA A 71 2.71 -6.50 -12.17
CA ALA A 71 3.28 -5.72 -13.27
C ALA A 71 2.33 -4.59 -13.72
N GLU A 72 1.02 -4.85 -13.79
CA GLU A 72 -0.02 -3.86 -14.10
C GLU A 72 -0.14 -2.79 -13.00
N TRP A 73 0.22 -3.13 -11.77
CA TRP A 73 0.34 -2.17 -10.69
C TRP A 73 1.63 -1.34 -10.84
N ASP A 74 1.67 -0.55 -11.92
CA ASP A 74 2.81 0.26 -12.32
C ASP A 74 2.88 1.63 -11.66
N VAL A 75 3.15 1.65 -10.36
CA VAL A 75 3.20 2.86 -9.55
C VAL A 75 4.48 2.97 -8.73
N SER A 76 4.96 4.21 -8.58
CA SER A 76 6.11 4.54 -7.75
C SER A 76 5.68 5.11 -6.40
N PHE A 77 6.42 4.78 -5.33
CA PHE A 77 6.13 5.24 -3.98
C PHE A 77 7.12 6.28 -3.47
N HIS A 78 6.62 7.26 -2.76
CA HIS A 78 7.39 7.98 -1.75
C HIS A 78 7.56 7.10 -0.51
N GLU A 79 8.61 7.33 0.26
CA GLU A 79 8.91 6.52 1.43
C GLU A 79 7.77 6.51 2.46
N ALA A 80 7.18 7.69 2.75
CA ALA A 80 6.04 7.80 3.63
C ALA A 80 4.81 7.03 3.13
N GLU A 81 4.61 6.94 1.81
CA GLU A 81 3.53 6.13 1.22
C GLU A 81 3.76 4.64 1.41
N ALA A 82 5.00 4.19 1.20
CA ALA A 82 5.39 2.80 1.44
C ALA A 82 5.21 2.43 2.92
N GLU A 83 5.62 3.29 3.86
CA GLU A 83 5.45 3.05 5.31
C GLU A 83 3.97 2.90 5.71
N VAL A 84 3.07 3.69 5.11
CA VAL A 84 1.62 3.57 5.35
C VAL A 84 1.06 2.23 4.87
N LEU A 85 1.56 1.73 3.73
CA LEU A 85 1.02 0.54 3.06
C LEU A 85 1.66 -0.77 3.53
N ARG A 86 2.93 -0.77 3.98
CA ARG A 86 3.64 -1.97 4.47
C ARG A 86 2.86 -2.78 5.51
N PRO A 87 2.22 -2.17 6.53
CA PRO A 87 1.38 -2.90 7.50
C PRO A 87 0.25 -3.71 6.85
N LEU A 88 -0.28 -3.24 5.71
CA LEU A 88 -1.35 -3.92 4.96
C LEU A 88 -0.87 -5.18 4.24
N ILE A 89 0.45 -5.42 4.14
CA ILE A 89 1.07 -6.66 3.63
C ILE A 89 1.58 -7.53 4.79
N LYS A 90 2.07 -6.92 5.87
CA LYS A 90 2.60 -7.64 7.05
C LYS A 90 1.52 -8.18 8.00
N GLY A 91 0.27 -7.72 7.85
CA GLY A 91 -0.86 -8.28 8.58
C GLY A 91 -1.17 -7.57 9.87
N ASP A 92 -0.69 -6.34 9.98
CA ASP A 92 -0.93 -5.49 11.12
C ASP A 92 -2.25 -4.73 10.88
N GLY A 93 -3.29 -5.09 11.64
CA GLY A 93 -4.59 -4.39 11.69
C GLY A 93 -5.67 -4.89 10.73
N LEU A 94 -6.56 -3.99 10.29
CA LEU A 94 -7.89 -4.26 9.69
C LEU A 94 -7.90 -5.21 8.47
N ILE A 95 -6.76 -5.44 7.80
CA ILE A 95 -6.60 -6.31 6.62
C ILE A 95 -5.98 -7.67 6.98
N GLN A 96 -5.64 -7.93 8.24
CA GLN A 96 -5.09 -9.21 8.71
C GLN A 96 -5.95 -10.42 8.31
N LEU A 97 -7.28 -10.26 8.28
CA LEU A 97 -8.20 -11.31 7.82
C LEU A 97 -8.05 -11.66 6.33
N MET A 98 -7.62 -10.71 5.51
CA MET A 98 -7.47 -10.90 4.07
C MET A 98 -6.19 -11.66 3.72
N GLN A 99 -5.16 -11.51 4.55
CA GLN A 99 -3.85 -12.15 4.37
C GLN A 99 -3.77 -13.57 4.91
N LYS A 100 -4.78 -14.04 5.65
CA LYS A 100 -4.84 -15.42 6.10
C LYS A 100 -4.73 -16.30 4.84
N ASN A 101 -3.54 -16.90 4.63
CA ASN A 101 -3.12 -17.71 3.47
C ASN A 101 -2.49 -16.99 2.26
N LEU A 102 -2.01 -15.74 2.37
CA LEU A 102 -1.16 -15.19 1.31
C LEU A 102 0.23 -15.88 1.35
N PRO A 103 0.72 -16.46 0.23
CA PRO A 103 2.05 -17.06 0.19
C PRO A 103 3.14 -16.05 0.56
N ALA A 104 4.15 -16.50 1.32
CA ALA A 104 5.22 -15.63 1.81
C ALA A 104 5.99 -14.95 0.67
N GLU A 105 6.22 -15.67 -0.43
CA GLU A 105 6.89 -15.15 -1.63
C GLU A 105 6.10 -14.00 -2.27
N ARG A 106 4.77 -14.09 -2.30
CA ARG A 106 3.90 -13.03 -2.83
C ARG A 106 3.85 -11.82 -1.90
N ALA A 107 3.84 -12.05 -0.59
CA ALA A 107 3.96 -10.97 0.39
C ALA A 107 5.30 -10.23 0.23
N GLN A 108 6.39 -10.98 0.03
CA GLN A 108 7.72 -10.43 -0.21
C GLN A 108 7.77 -9.62 -1.51
N ALA A 109 7.22 -10.14 -2.62
CA ALA A 109 7.14 -9.42 -3.89
C ALA A 109 6.36 -8.09 -3.77
N LEU A 110 5.29 -8.05 -2.98
CA LEU A 110 4.56 -6.81 -2.69
C LEU A 110 5.39 -5.83 -1.86
N LEU A 111 6.18 -6.31 -0.89
CA LEU A 111 7.07 -5.46 -0.09
C LEU A 111 8.20 -4.87 -0.96
N GLU A 112 8.76 -5.67 -1.87
CA GLU A 112 9.76 -5.23 -2.85
C GLU A 112 9.17 -4.21 -3.82
N ARG A 113 7.91 -4.40 -4.24
CA ARG A 113 7.20 -3.42 -5.05
C ARG A 113 7.04 -2.08 -4.34
N LEU A 114 6.68 -2.09 -3.05
CA LEU A 114 6.64 -0.87 -2.24
C LEU A 114 8.03 -0.23 -2.04
N ALA A 115 9.10 -1.03 -2.08
CA ALA A 115 10.47 -0.54 -1.99
C ALA A 115 10.99 0.05 -3.31
N THR A 116 10.31 -0.20 -4.43
CA THR A 116 10.64 0.40 -5.73
C THR A 116 10.36 1.91 -5.68
N ARG A 117 11.40 2.68 -5.33
CA ARG A 117 11.32 4.14 -5.18
C ARG A 117 11.13 4.81 -6.52
N ARG A 118 10.38 5.92 -6.53
CA ARG A 118 10.47 6.91 -7.61
C ARG A 118 11.92 7.43 -7.67
N PRO A 119 12.62 7.36 -8.82
CA PRO A 119 13.92 8.01 -8.96
C PRO A 119 13.74 9.52 -8.68
N GLY A 120 14.43 10.03 -7.65
CA GLY A 120 14.35 11.43 -7.21
C GLY A 120 13.74 11.67 -5.82
N SER A 121 13.23 10.64 -5.11
CA SER A 121 12.95 10.76 -3.67
C SER A 121 14.25 10.51 -2.89
N ALA A 122 15.10 11.54 -2.82
CA ALA A 122 16.28 11.52 -1.95
C ALA A 122 15.84 11.26 -0.49
N PRO A 123 16.60 10.46 0.29
CA PRO A 123 16.37 10.41 1.73
C PRO A 123 16.56 11.84 2.25
N ALA A 124 15.57 12.36 2.97
CA ALA A 124 15.79 13.55 3.77
C ALA A 124 16.96 13.22 4.69
N ALA A 125 18.09 13.84 4.41
CA ALA A 125 19.37 13.53 5.00
C ALA A 125 19.23 13.47 6.52
N ALA A 126 19.75 12.38 7.10
CA ALA A 126 20.20 12.40 8.48
C ALA A 126 21.19 13.58 8.58
N ALA A 127 20.73 14.68 9.15
CA ALA A 127 21.60 15.75 9.59
C ALA A 127 22.32 15.21 10.83
N ASP A 128 23.64 15.15 10.69
CA ASP A 128 24.64 14.96 11.74
C ASP A 128 24.40 15.90 12.94
#